data_AF-A0A150IK99-F1
#
_entry.id   AF-A0A150IK99-F1
#
_cell.length_a   1.000
_cell.length_b   1.000
_cell.length_c   1.000
_cell.angle_alpha   90.00
_cell.angle_beta   90.00
_cell.angle_gamma   90.00
#
_symmetry.space_group_name_H-M   'P 1'
#
loop_
_entity.id
_entity.type
_entity.pdbx_description
1 polymer ?
#
loop_
_entity_poly.entity_id
_entity_poly.type
_entity_poly.pdbx_seq_one_letter_code
_entity_poly.pdbx_strand_id
1 'polypeptide(L)'
;MRYKFLIILLFFGILIMFLCLSEFIPVSTPVIRGQDGKILENSVTMLEKIEIGGMEQWILIRGNDISNPVLLWLHGGPGASQMSVSQYFNGDLEKDFIVVHWDQRGAGKSNPSNFNEKTMTIEQYVSDTHELTIYLKNKFGKEKIYLLGHSWGALLGIETVKNYPEDYYAYIGVSQPVSNDIISQSISYEWLSQQMLAKGNQKELKKLKDLGEIPYIDHDNYVKFANMVSSYGGVWT
;
A
#
# COMPACT_ATOMS: atom_id res chain seq x y z
N MET A 1 36.52 36.65 14.65
CA MET A 1 35.06 36.66 14.34
C MET A 1 34.75 36.54 12.85
N ARG A 2 35.34 37.34 11.95
CA ARG A 2 35.04 37.32 10.50
C ARG A 2 35.21 35.96 9.80
N TYR A 3 36.26 35.19 10.11
CA TYR A 3 36.48 33.88 9.47
C TYR A 3 35.43 32.83 9.82
N LYS A 4 34.93 32.79 11.06
CA LYS A 4 33.86 31.87 11.47
C LYS A 4 32.55 32.16 10.75
N PHE A 5 32.23 33.45 10.56
CA PHE A 5 31.03 33.87 9.83
C PHE A 5 31.10 33.50 8.34
N LEU A 6 32.28 33.64 7.71
CA LEU A 6 32.48 33.27 6.32
C LEU A 6 32.36 31.76 6.09
N ILE A 7 32.89 30.94 7.02
CA ILE A 7 32.77 29.47 6.97
C ILE A 7 31.30 29.04 7.08
N ILE A 8 30.53 29.68 7.96
CA ILE A 8 29.09 29.39 8.12
C ILE A 8 28.33 29.71 6.81
N LEU A 9 28.58 30.87 6.21
CA LEU A 9 27.96 31.25 4.93
C LEU A 9 28.32 30.29 3.79
N LEU A 10 29.58 29.86 3.71
CA LEU A 10 30.03 28.86 2.73
C LEU A 10 29.35 27.51 2.94
N PHE A 11 29.22 27.06 4.20
CA PHE A 11 28.53 25.81 4.52
C PHE A 11 27.06 25.85 4.11
N PHE A 12 26.33 26.92 4.44
CA PHE A 12 24.94 27.08 4.02
C PHE A 12 24.79 27.22 2.51
N GLY A 13 25.73 27.91 1.84
CA GLY A 13 25.76 27.99 0.38
C GLY A 13 25.94 26.63 -0.28
N ILE A 14 26.85 25.80 0.23
CA ILE A 14 27.05 24.41 -0.24
C ILE A 14 25.83 23.55 0.06
N LEU A 15 25.22 23.69 1.23
CA LEU A 15 24.02 22.92 1.62
C LEU A 15 22.82 23.27 0.73
N ILE A 16 22.58 24.56 0.47
CA ILE A 16 21.51 25.02 -0.44
C ILE A 16 21.78 24.52 -1.85
N MET A 17 23.02 24.64 -2.33
CA MET A 17 23.41 24.12 -3.63
C MET A 17 23.20 22.60 -3.72
N PHE A 18 23.55 21.85 -2.68
CA PHE A 18 23.33 20.41 -2.61
C PHE A 18 21.84 20.05 -2.61
N LEU A 19 21.01 20.78 -1.86
CA LEU A 19 19.55 20.60 -1.86
C LEU A 19 18.95 20.89 -3.24
N CYS A 20 19.32 22.01 -3.88
CA CYS A 20 18.88 22.33 -5.24
C CYS A 20 19.36 21.29 -6.25
N LEU A 21 20.61 20.82 -6.16
CA LEU A 21 21.15 19.79 -7.05
C LEU A 21 20.50 18.42 -6.82
N SER A 22 20.05 18.13 -5.60
CA SER A 22 19.36 16.87 -5.28
C SER A 22 18.00 16.74 -5.98
N GLU A 23 17.35 17.86 -6.31
CA GLU A 23 16.11 17.87 -7.11
C GLU A 23 16.33 17.44 -8.56
N PHE A 24 17.57 17.52 -9.06
CA PHE A 24 17.94 17.09 -10.42
C PHE A 24 18.51 15.67 -10.48
N ILE A 25 18.69 14.99 -9.34
CA ILE A 25 19.10 13.58 -9.35
C ILE A 25 17.88 12.75 -9.78
N PRO A 26 17.93 12.06 -10.93
CA PRO A 26 16.81 11.25 -11.38
C PRO A 26 16.53 10.18 -10.34
N VAL A 27 15.29 10.19 -9.82
CA VAL A 27 14.86 9.17 -8.87
C VAL A 27 14.90 7.84 -9.60
N SER A 28 15.72 6.93 -9.11
CA SER A 28 15.98 5.64 -9.74
C SER A 28 16.01 4.55 -8.70
N THR A 29 15.87 3.32 -9.16
CA THR A 29 16.00 2.13 -8.33
C THR A 29 17.29 1.40 -8.71
N PRO A 30 18.02 0.78 -7.76
CA PRO A 30 19.28 0.11 -8.06
C PRO A 30 19.14 -1.00 -9.12
N VAL A 31 20.11 -1.12 -10.02
CA VAL A 31 20.15 -2.24 -10.99
C VAL A 31 20.24 -3.60 -10.28
N ILE A 32 19.66 -4.62 -10.88
CA ILE A 32 19.76 -6.00 -10.37
C ILE A 32 21.07 -6.62 -10.88
N ARG A 33 21.79 -7.29 -9.96
CA ARG A 33 23.05 -7.97 -10.26
C ARG A 33 22.96 -9.46 -9.97
N GLY A 34 23.61 -10.25 -10.82
CA GLY A 34 23.77 -11.69 -10.60
C GLY A 34 24.73 -12.00 -9.46
N GLN A 35 24.87 -13.28 -9.13
CA GLN A 35 25.82 -13.75 -8.11
C GLN A 35 27.28 -13.41 -8.46
N ASP A 36 27.58 -13.23 -9.76
CA ASP A 36 28.89 -12.83 -10.27
C ASP A 36 29.13 -11.31 -10.20
N GLY A 37 28.18 -10.55 -9.63
CA GLY A 37 28.25 -9.09 -9.49
C GLY A 37 27.96 -8.32 -10.78
N LYS A 38 27.72 -9.00 -11.91
CA LYS A 38 27.39 -8.35 -13.19
C LYS A 38 25.93 -7.96 -13.22
N ILE A 39 25.61 -6.94 -14.00
CA ILE A 39 24.23 -6.52 -14.24
C ILE A 39 23.51 -7.66 -14.98
N LEU A 40 22.30 -8.01 -14.55
CA LEU A 40 21.45 -8.93 -15.30
C LEU A 40 20.88 -8.20 -16.52
N GLU A 41 21.37 -8.52 -17.72
CA GLU A 41 21.01 -7.80 -18.95
C GLU A 41 19.52 -7.87 -19.28
N ASN A 42 18.85 -8.98 -18.93
CA ASN A 42 17.42 -9.18 -19.18
C ASN A 42 16.52 -8.68 -18.04
N SER A 43 17.10 -8.06 -17.01
CA SER A 43 16.34 -7.54 -15.86
C SER A 43 15.66 -6.21 -16.18
N VAL A 44 14.63 -5.88 -15.40
CA VAL A 44 13.96 -4.58 -15.43
C VAL A 44 14.04 -3.93 -14.06
N THR A 45 14.43 -2.65 -14.03
CA THR A 45 14.41 -1.81 -12.83
C THR A 45 14.00 -0.41 -13.23
N MET A 46 12.74 -0.04 -12.97
CA MET A 46 12.17 1.25 -13.37
C MET A 46 11.42 1.86 -12.21
N LEU A 47 11.65 3.14 -11.97
CA LEU A 47 10.76 3.99 -11.17
C LEU A 47 10.23 5.04 -12.13
N GLU A 48 8.95 4.93 -12.48
CA GLU A 48 8.36 5.77 -13.52
C GLU A 48 7.04 6.38 -13.05
N LYS A 49 6.72 7.48 -13.70
CA LYS A 49 5.48 8.20 -13.52
C LYS A 49 4.64 8.00 -14.78
N ILE A 50 3.38 7.63 -14.61
CA ILE A 50 2.45 7.35 -15.70
C ILE A 50 1.12 8.04 -15.43
N GLU A 51 0.35 8.27 -16.50
CA GLU A 51 -0.99 8.85 -16.40
C GLU A 51 -2.02 7.73 -16.21
N ILE A 52 -2.71 7.74 -15.07
CA ILE A 52 -3.77 6.79 -14.71
C ILE A 52 -4.90 7.57 -14.03
N GLY A 53 -6.15 7.34 -14.43
CA GLY A 53 -7.30 7.94 -13.78
C GLY A 53 -7.33 9.47 -13.87
N GLY A 54 -6.75 10.02 -14.94
CA GLY A 54 -6.63 11.46 -15.16
C GLY A 54 -5.61 12.18 -14.27
N MET A 55 -4.68 11.46 -13.64
CA MET A 55 -3.59 12.06 -12.88
C MET A 55 -2.27 11.31 -13.04
N GLU A 56 -1.18 12.01 -12.77
CA GLU A 56 0.14 11.42 -12.69
C GLU A 56 0.29 10.55 -11.43
N GLN A 57 0.65 9.28 -11.62
CA GLN A 57 0.88 8.32 -10.54
C GLN A 57 2.21 7.59 -10.73
N TRP A 58 2.80 7.12 -9.64
CA TRP A 58 4.12 6.51 -9.62
C TRP A 58 4.06 5.00 -9.45
N ILE A 59 4.87 4.30 -10.24
CA ILE A 59 5.08 2.86 -10.14
C ILE A 59 6.57 2.54 -10.07
N LEU A 60 6.89 1.50 -9.30
CA LEU A 60 8.19 0.85 -9.23
C LEU A 60 8.05 -0.55 -9.81
N ILE A 61 8.77 -0.79 -10.89
CA ILE A 61 8.80 -2.08 -11.60
C ILE A 61 10.18 -2.70 -11.41
N ARG A 62 10.23 -3.92 -10.91
CA ARG A 62 11.48 -4.67 -10.72
C ARG A 62 11.30 -6.16 -11.05
N GLY A 63 12.29 -6.76 -11.70
CA GLY A 63 12.29 -8.19 -12.00
C GLY A 63 13.60 -8.62 -12.62
N ASN A 64 14.06 -9.83 -12.30
CA ASN A 64 15.33 -10.37 -12.78
C ASN A 64 15.31 -10.71 -14.28
N ASP A 65 14.12 -10.90 -14.85
CA ASP A 65 13.90 -11.27 -16.24
C ASP A 65 12.57 -10.69 -16.77
N ILE A 66 12.59 -9.98 -17.90
CA ILE A 66 11.37 -9.40 -18.52
C ILE A 66 10.41 -10.46 -19.12
N SER A 67 10.84 -11.71 -19.26
CA SER A 67 9.99 -12.82 -19.69
C SER A 67 9.13 -13.36 -18.55
N ASN A 68 9.46 -13.05 -17.28
CA ASN A 68 8.70 -13.48 -16.12
C ASN A 68 7.25 -12.98 -16.14
N PRO A 69 6.32 -13.67 -15.44
CA PRO A 69 4.97 -13.17 -15.20
C PRO A 69 5.00 -11.83 -14.44
N VAL A 70 4.02 -10.97 -14.71
CA VAL A 70 3.85 -9.69 -14.01
C VAL A 70 3.00 -9.90 -12.76
N LEU A 71 3.44 -9.38 -11.62
CA LEU A 71 2.70 -9.33 -10.36
C LEU A 71 2.44 -7.86 -9.99
N LEU A 72 1.19 -7.42 -10.08
CA LEU A 72 0.76 -6.11 -9.59
C LEU A 72 0.41 -6.20 -8.10
N TRP A 73 1.10 -5.39 -7.28
CA TRP A 73 0.94 -5.35 -5.83
C TRP A 73 0.12 -4.11 -5.41
N LEU A 74 -1.08 -4.35 -4.90
CA LEU A 74 -1.93 -3.33 -4.30
C LEU A 74 -1.62 -3.24 -2.80
N HIS A 75 -0.94 -2.16 -2.40
CA HIS A 75 -0.61 -1.93 -0.99
C HIS A 75 -1.86 -1.71 -0.13
N GLY A 76 -1.69 -1.94 1.17
CA GLY A 76 -2.71 -1.73 2.18
C GLY A 76 -2.84 -0.28 2.64
N GLY A 77 -3.43 -0.13 3.82
CA GLY A 77 -3.84 1.16 4.37
C GLY A 77 -5.36 1.24 4.49
N PRO A 78 -5.98 2.41 4.26
CA PRO A 78 -5.74 3.17 3.03
C PRO A 78 -4.49 4.07 3.09
N GLY A 79 -3.76 4.15 1.96
CA GLY A 79 -2.66 5.10 1.75
C GLY A 79 -1.25 4.66 2.21
N ALA A 80 -1.07 3.44 2.71
CA ALA A 80 0.22 2.96 3.20
C ALA A 80 1.11 2.47 2.05
N SER A 81 1.73 3.41 1.33
CA SER A 81 2.72 3.12 0.28
C SER A 81 3.79 2.16 0.81
N GLN A 82 4.06 1.10 0.04
CA GLN A 82 5.08 0.10 0.37
C GLN A 82 6.31 0.18 -0.54
N MET A 83 6.33 1.13 -1.48
CA MET A 83 7.36 1.21 -2.52
C MET A 83 8.78 1.33 -1.94
N SER A 84 8.97 2.15 -0.91
CA SER A 84 10.28 2.40 -0.29
C SER A 84 10.86 1.21 0.48
N VAL A 85 10.02 0.27 0.91
CA VAL A 85 10.42 -0.91 1.70
C VAL A 85 10.28 -2.22 0.91
N SER A 86 9.77 -2.15 -0.31
CA SER A 86 9.47 -3.30 -1.17
C SER A 86 10.65 -4.25 -1.32
N GLN A 87 11.84 -3.75 -1.63
CA GLN A 87 13.02 -4.59 -1.84
C GLN A 87 13.43 -5.38 -0.59
N TYR A 88 13.22 -4.82 0.60
CA TYR A 88 13.59 -5.45 1.85
C TYR A 88 12.67 -6.63 2.19
N PHE A 89 11.35 -6.47 1.97
CA PHE A 89 10.37 -7.49 2.33
C PHE A 89 9.99 -8.43 1.19
N ASN A 90 10.06 -7.96 -0.06
CA ASN A 90 9.51 -8.64 -1.23
C ASN A 90 10.54 -8.87 -2.34
N GLY A 91 11.82 -8.48 -2.15
CA GLY A 91 12.83 -8.53 -3.20
C GLY A 91 13.08 -9.93 -3.78
N ASP A 92 12.83 -10.99 -3.00
CA ASP A 92 12.95 -12.37 -3.49
C ASP A 92 11.93 -12.71 -4.59
N LEU A 93 10.76 -12.04 -4.61
CA LEU A 93 9.75 -12.23 -5.66
C LEU A 93 10.26 -11.76 -7.04
N GLU A 94 11.23 -10.85 -7.09
CA GLU A 94 11.82 -10.35 -8.33
C GLU A 94 12.52 -11.47 -9.13
N LYS A 95 12.85 -12.61 -8.49
CA LYS A 95 13.43 -13.79 -9.17
C LYS A 95 12.43 -14.48 -10.09
N ASP A 96 11.16 -14.53 -9.67
CA ASP A 96 10.10 -15.30 -10.32
C ASP A 96 9.09 -14.41 -11.05
N PHE A 97 9.00 -13.12 -10.68
CA PHE A 97 8.04 -12.16 -11.20
C PHE A 97 8.69 -10.85 -11.62
N ILE A 98 8.02 -10.14 -12.53
CA ILE A 98 8.12 -8.69 -12.64
C ILE A 98 7.17 -8.11 -11.60
N VAL A 99 7.72 -7.67 -10.47
CA VAL A 99 6.95 -7.10 -9.35
C VAL A 99 6.71 -5.63 -9.61
N VAL A 100 5.45 -5.22 -9.57
CA VAL A 100 5.03 -3.84 -9.75
C VAL A 100 4.41 -3.32 -8.45
N HIS A 101 5.11 -2.41 -7.81
CA HIS A 101 4.58 -1.63 -6.70
C HIS A 101 4.03 -0.31 -7.23
N TRP A 102 2.78 -0.03 -6.92
CA TRP A 102 2.10 1.20 -7.32
C TRP A 102 1.76 2.02 -6.09
N ASP A 103 2.19 3.29 -6.06
CA ASP A 103 1.66 4.26 -5.12
C ASP A 103 0.27 4.66 -5.62
N GLN A 104 -0.77 4.13 -4.98
CA GLN A 104 -2.16 4.42 -5.36
C GLN A 104 -2.46 5.92 -5.24
N ARG A 105 -3.46 6.43 -5.97
CA ARG A 105 -3.97 7.81 -5.81
C ARG A 105 -4.09 8.18 -4.33
N GLY A 106 -3.51 9.32 -3.97
CA GLY A 106 -3.51 9.84 -2.60
C GLY A 106 -2.49 9.18 -1.67
N ALA A 107 -1.62 8.30 -2.18
CA ALA A 107 -0.58 7.63 -1.42
C ALA A 107 0.83 7.96 -1.96
N GLY A 108 1.82 7.96 -1.06
CA GLY A 108 3.23 8.08 -1.41
C GLY A 108 3.54 9.21 -2.40
N LYS A 109 4.17 8.88 -3.52
CA LYS A 109 4.52 9.83 -4.59
C LYS A 109 3.33 10.22 -5.47
N SER A 110 2.21 9.50 -5.40
CA SER A 110 0.97 9.76 -6.15
C SER A 110 -0.03 10.60 -5.35
N ASN A 111 0.48 11.55 -4.56
CA ASN A 111 -0.31 12.42 -3.69
C ASN A 111 0.07 13.91 -3.89
N PRO A 112 -0.14 14.49 -5.08
CA PRO A 112 0.16 15.89 -5.32
C PRO A 112 -0.83 16.78 -4.55
N SER A 113 -0.38 17.91 -4.01
CA SER A 113 -1.17 18.77 -3.10
C SER A 113 -2.46 19.35 -3.69
N ASN A 114 -2.65 19.28 -5.01
CA ASN A 114 -3.77 19.85 -5.73
C ASN A 114 -4.74 18.80 -6.32
N PHE A 115 -4.59 17.51 -5.99
CA PHE A 115 -5.54 16.50 -6.50
C PHE A 115 -6.90 16.59 -5.80
N ASN A 116 -7.95 16.19 -6.49
CA ASN A 116 -9.30 16.19 -5.96
C ASN A 116 -9.54 14.92 -5.11
N GLU A 117 -9.52 15.06 -3.80
CA GLU A 117 -9.78 13.95 -2.85
C GLU A 117 -11.14 13.28 -3.06
N LYS A 118 -12.12 13.98 -3.65
CA LYS A 118 -13.44 13.38 -3.98
C LYS A 118 -13.35 12.25 -5.01
N THR A 119 -12.21 12.14 -5.71
CA THR A 119 -11.93 11.03 -6.64
C THR A 119 -11.44 9.77 -5.93
N MET A 120 -11.20 9.79 -4.61
CA MET A 120 -10.81 8.61 -3.83
C MET A 120 -12.01 7.72 -3.51
N THR A 121 -12.73 7.29 -4.54
CA THR A 121 -13.81 6.30 -4.43
C THR A 121 -13.32 4.91 -4.82
N ILE A 122 -13.99 3.87 -4.34
CA ILE A 122 -13.66 2.47 -4.68
C ILE A 122 -13.68 2.28 -6.20
N GLU A 123 -14.69 2.83 -6.87
CA GLU A 123 -14.86 2.73 -8.33
C GLU A 123 -13.67 3.32 -9.06
N GLN A 124 -13.18 4.49 -8.62
CA GLN A 124 -12.03 5.11 -9.25
C GLN A 124 -10.74 4.33 -8.95
N TYR A 125 -10.55 3.79 -7.74
CA TYR A 125 -9.41 2.90 -7.45
C TYR A 125 -9.42 1.62 -8.32
N VAL A 126 -10.59 1.02 -8.52
CA VAL A 126 -10.76 -0.16 -9.38
C VAL A 126 -10.47 0.19 -10.84
N SER A 127 -10.96 1.34 -11.33
CA SER A 127 -10.69 1.85 -12.69
C SER A 127 -9.19 2.05 -12.90
N ASP A 128 -8.52 2.75 -11.98
CA ASP A 128 -7.08 2.98 -12.02
C ASP A 128 -6.29 1.67 -12.02
N THR A 129 -6.70 0.71 -11.20
CA THR A 129 -6.06 -0.62 -11.14
C THR A 129 -6.16 -1.32 -12.49
N HIS A 130 -7.31 -1.23 -13.16
CA HIS A 130 -7.51 -1.80 -14.48
C HIS A 130 -6.71 -1.06 -15.56
N GLU A 131 -6.68 0.28 -15.56
CA GLU A 131 -5.82 1.07 -16.47
C GLU A 131 -4.34 0.70 -16.32
N LEU A 132 -3.84 0.58 -15.08
CA LEU A 132 -2.49 0.11 -14.80
C LEU A 132 -2.28 -1.33 -15.30
N THR A 133 -3.25 -2.21 -15.13
CA THR A 133 -3.19 -3.59 -15.61
C THR A 133 -3.04 -3.64 -17.14
N ILE A 134 -3.82 -2.86 -17.88
CA ILE A 134 -3.71 -2.76 -19.33
C ILE A 134 -2.35 -2.18 -19.74
N TYR A 135 -1.87 -1.14 -19.05
CA TYR A 135 -0.53 -0.59 -19.27
C TYR A 135 0.56 -1.66 -19.13
N LEU A 136 0.53 -2.43 -18.04
CA LEU A 136 1.52 -3.46 -17.76
C LEU A 136 1.46 -4.64 -18.74
N LYS A 137 0.25 -5.09 -19.11
CA LYS A 137 0.05 -6.12 -20.14
C LYS A 137 0.68 -5.71 -21.46
N ASN A 138 0.43 -4.47 -21.89
CA ASN A 138 0.99 -3.94 -23.13
C ASN A 138 2.52 -3.78 -23.05
N LYS A 139 3.03 -3.25 -21.93
CA LYS A 139 4.46 -3.02 -21.71
C LYS A 139 5.28 -4.32 -21.76
N PHE A 140 4.74 -5.40 -21.21
CA PHE A 140 5.45 -6.69 -21.10
C PHE A 140 4.95 -7.76 -22.08
N GLY A 141 4.04 -7.41 -22.99
CA GLY A 141 3.47 -8.34 -23.97
C GLY A 141 2.77 -9.54 -23.30
N LYS A 142 2.00 -9.31 -22.23
CA LYS A 142 1.31 -10.37 -21.48
C LYS A 142 -0.20 -10.33 -21.75
N GLU A 143 -0.81 -11.49 -21.93
CA GLU A 143 -2.27 -11.61 -22.07
C GLU A 143 -3.00 -11.44 -20.73
N LYS A 144 -2.41 -11.94 -19.64
CA LYS A 144 -2.92 -11.80 -18.26
C LYS A 144 -1.77 -11.53 -17.29
N ILE A 145 -2.07 -10.99 -16.11
CA ILE A 145 -1.10 -10.76 -15.02
C ILE A 145 -1.58 -11.40 -13.71
N TYR A 146 -0.75 -11.35 -12.67
CA TYR A 146 -1.14 -11.72 -11.31
C TYR A 146 -1.48 -10.45 -10.53
N LEU A 147 -2.53 -10.50 -9.70
CA LEU A 147 -2.91 -9.41 -8.82
C LEU A 147 -2.78 -9.86 -7.37
N LEU A 148 -2.01 -9.11 -6.58
CA LEU A 148 -1.94 -9.30 -5.13
C LEU A 148 -2.51 -8.08 -4.43
N GLY A 149 -3.45 -8.32 -3.54
CA GLY A 149 -4.02 -7.28 -2.68
C GLY A 149 -3.65 -7.52 -1.22
N HIS A 150 -3.03 -6.53 -0.58
CA HIS A 150 -2.71 -6.57 0.85
C HIS A 150 -3.66 -5.66 1.63
N SER A 151 -4.37 -6.19 2.64
CA SER A 151 -5.27 -5.41 3.51
C SER A 151 -6.31 -4.60 2.70
N TRP A 152 -6.34 -3.27 2.77
CA TRP A 152 -7.16 -2.43 1.89
C TRP A 152 -7.00 -2.76 0.40
N GLY A 153 -5.78 -3.05 -0.06
CA GLY A 153 -5.52 -3.48 -1.42
C GLY A 153 -6.21 -4.80 -1.78
N ALA A 154 -6.55 -5.64 -0.80
CA ALA A 154 -7.33 -6.86 -1.02
C ALA A 154 -8.80 -6.56 -1.33
N LEU A 155 -9.40 -5.54 -0.69
CA LEU A 155 -10.74 -5.04 -1.04
C LEU A 155 -10.75 -4.50 -2.48
N LEU A 156 -9.73 -3.73 -2.86
CA LEU A 156 -9.60 -3.26 -4.23
C LEU A 156 -9.41 -4.43 -5.21
N GLY A 157 -8.51 -5.35 -4.88
CA GLY A 157 -8.18 -6.49 -5.74
C GLY A 157 -9.37 -7.39 -6.01
N ILE A 158 -10.20 -7.70 -5.00
CA ILE A 158 -11.37 -8.56 -5.20
C ILE A 158 -12.43 -7.90 -6.09
N GLU A 159 -12.68 -6.59 -5.92
CA GLU A 159 -13.61 -5.87 -6.80
C GLU A 159 -13.05 -5.71 -8.22
N THR A 160 -11.74 -5.51 -8.36
CA THR A 160 -11.10 -5.46 -9.67
C THR A 160 -11.22 -6.80 -10.42
N VAL A 161 -10.85 -7.93 -9.81
CA VAL A 161 -10.91 -9.22 -10.53
C VAL A 161 -12.34 -9.69 -10.80
N LYS A 162 -13.31 -9.27 -9.99
CA LYS A 162 -14.73 -9.51 -10.26
C LYS A 162 -15.21 -8.75 -11.50
N ASN A 163 -14.75 -7.52 -11.70
CA ASN A 163 -15.13 -6.69 -12.86
C ASN A 163 -14.33 -7.03 -14.12
N TYR A 164 -13.09 -7.50 -13.97
CA TYR A 164 -12.15 -7.75 -15.07
C TYR A 164 -11.46 -9.12 -14.95
N PRO A 165 -12.19 -10.25 -14.84
CA PRO A 165 -11.60 -11.56 -14.57
C PRO A 165 -10.67 -12.04 -15.70
N GLU A 166 -10.88 -11.55 -16.92
CA GLU A 166 -10.08 -11.97 -18.08
C GLU A 166 -8.67 -11.40 -18.11
N ASP A 167 -8.35 -10.40 -17.29
CA ASP A 167 -7.02 -9.80 -17.24
C ASP A 167 -6.06 -10.49 -16.27
N TYR A 168 -6.55 -11.44 -15.46
CA TYR A 168 -5.77 -12.03 -14.37
C TYR A 168 -5.67 -13.55 -14.45
N TYR A 169 -4.47 -14.08 -14.21
CA TYR A 169 -4.25 -15.52 -14.02
C TYR A 169 -4.74 -15.97 -12.63
N ALA A 170 -4.48 -15.15 -11.62
CA ALA A 170 -4.88 -15.41 -10.24
C ALA A 170 -4.95 -14.10 -9.44
N TYR A 171 -5.75 -14.14 -8.39
CA TYR A 171 -5.80 -13.14 -7.34
C TYR A 171 -5.21 -13.73 -6.04
N ILE A 172 -4.35 -12.97 -5.37
CA ILE A 172 -3.67 -13.34 -4.13
C ILE A 172 -4.07 -12.33 -3.05
N GLY A 173 -4.96 -12.73 -2.14
CA GLY A 173 -5.35 -11.92 -0.98
C GLY A 173 -4.40 -12.14 0.20
N VAL A 174 -3.79 -11.07 0.70
CA VAL A 174 -2.93 -11.09 1.90
C VAL A 174 -3.57 -10.20 2.97
N SER A 175 -3.81 -10.74 4.16
CA SER A 175 -4.50 -10.01 5.25
C SER A 175 -5.84 -9.42 4.79
N GLN A 176 -6.59 -10.19 3.99
CA GLN A 176 -7.84 -9.73 3.37
C GLN A 176 -8.95 -9.56 4.42
N PRO A 177 -9.63 -8.40 4.48
CA PRO A 177 -10.85 -8.27 5.27
C PRO A 177 -11.95 -9.13 4.66
N VAL A 178 -12.57 -9.99 5.47
CA VAL A 178 -13.57 -10.98 5.01
C VAL A 178 -15.01 -10.63 5.39
N SER A 179 -15.21 -9.60 6.22
CA SER A 179 -16.53 -9.14 6.67
C SER A 179 -16.63 -7.64 6.71
N ASN A 180 -17.86 -7.13 6.57
CA ASN A 180 -18.15 -5.73 6.82
C ASN A 180 -18.05 -5.41 8.32
N ASP A 181 -17.89 -4.12 8.64
CA ASP A 181 -17.69 -3.66 10.01
C ASP A 181 -18.77 -4.15 10.98
N ILE A 182 -20.02 -4.28 10.51
CA ILE A 182 -21.14 -4.72 11.34
C ILE A 182 -20.93 -6.16 11.82
N ILE A 183 -20.62 -7.08 10.92
CA ILE A 183 -20.43 -8.49 11.27
C ILE A 183 -19.17 -8.64 12.14
N SER A 184 -18.06 -8.02 11.74
CA SER A 184 -16.79 -8.07 12.49
C SER A 184 -16.95 -7.57 13.93
N GLN A 185 -17.62 -6.42 14.09
CA GLN A 185 -17.88 -5.84 15.40
C GLN A 185 -18.89 -6.66 16.20
N SER A 186 -19.92 -7.23 15.57
CA SER A 186 -20.92 -8.07 16.26
C SER A 186 -20.29 -9.31 16.88
N ILE A 187 -19.45 -10.03 16.11
CA ILE A 187 -18.70 -11.20 16.58
C ILE A 187 -17.77 -10.80 17.73
N SER A 188 -17.03 -9.70 17.55
CA SER A 188 -16.09 -9.20 18.55
C SER A 188 -16.79 -8.78 19.84
N TYR A 189 -17.97 -8.17 19.73
CA TYR A 189 -18.78 -7.71 20.86
C TYR A 189 -19.34 -8.88 21.66
N GLU A 190 -19.88 -9.88 20.97
CA GLU A 190 -20.39 -11.09 21.61
C GLU A 190 -19.27 -11.82 22.35
N TRP A 191 -18.15 -12.05 21.69
CA TRP A 191 -16.97 -12.68 22.30
C TRP A 191 -16.48 -11.89 23.51
N LEU A 192 -16.30 -10.58 23.38
CA LEU A 192 -15.82 -9.71 24.46
C LEU A 192 -16.79 -9.72 25.64
N SER A 193 -18.09 -9.66 25.39
CA SER A 193 -19.13 -9.75 26.42
C SER A 193 -19.04 -11.08 27.18
N GLN A 194 -18.83 -12.20 26.49
CA GLN A 194 -18.63 -13.50 27.11
C GLN A 194 -17.36 -13.54 27.98
N GLN A 195 -16.24 -12.97 27.50
CA GLN A 195 -14.99 -12.89 28.28
C GLN A 195 -15.17 -12.05 29.56
N MET A 196 -15.87 -10.92 29.47
CA MET A 196 -16.16 -10.05 30.61
C MET A 196 -17.05 -10.74 31.64
N LEU A 197 -18.08 -11.46 31.20
CA LEU A 197 -18.95 -12.26 32.06
C LEU A 197 -18.18 -13.37 32.76
N ALA A 198 -17.35 -14.12 32.03
CA ALA A 198 -16.55 -15.21 32.59
C ALA A 198 -15.56 -14.74 33.68
N LYS A 199 -15.03 -13.51 33.54
CA LYS A 199 -14.16 -12.89 34.55
C LYS A 199 -14.91 -12.11 35.64
N GLY A 200 -16.24 -12.10 35.61
CA GLY A 200 -17.06 -11.35 36.57
C GLY A 200 -16.92 -9.82 36.47
N ASN A 201 -16.43 -9.29 35.35
CA ASN A 201 -16.08 -7.88 35.22
C ASN A 201 -17.28 -7.01 34.80
N GLN A 202 -18.24 -6.88 35.72
CA GLN A 202 -19.49 -6.14 35.50
C GLN A 202 -19.27 -4.65 35.14
N LYS A 203 -18.19 -4.04 35.64
CA LYS A 203 -17.83 -2.65 35.33
C LYS A 203 -17.46 -2.48 33.86
N GLU A 204 -16.64 -3.37 33.32
CA GLU A 204 -16.26 -3.31 31.90
C GLU A 204 -17.42 -3.71 30.98
N LEU A 205 -18.28 -4.65 31.39
CA LEU A 205 -19.50 -4.97 30.63
C LEU A 205 -20.45 -3.76 30.53
N LYS A 206 -20.56 -2.98 31.61
CA LYS A 206 -21.31 -1.72 31.56
C LYS A 206 -20.68 -0.73 30.58
N LYS A 207 -19.35 -0.53 30.65
CA LYS A 207 -18.66 0.35 29.69
C LYS A 207 -18.84 -0.08 28.24
N LEU A 208 -18.83 -1.39 27.96
CA LEU A 208 -19.06 -1.93 26.62
C LEU A 208 -20.47 -1.58 26.11
N LYS A 209 -21.48 -1.66 26.99
CA LYS A 209 -22.85 -1.22 26.66
C LYS A 209 -22.96 0.29 26.50
N ASP A 210 -22.23 1.06 27.31
CA ASP A 210 -22.24 2.52 27.27
C ASP A 210 -21.59 3.09 25.98
N LEU A 211 -20.86 2.26 25.20
CA LEU A 211 -20.37 2.65 23.85
C LEU A 211 -21.50 2.79 22.82
N GLY A 212 -22.70 2.27 23.11
CA GLY A 212 -23.83 2.30 22.19
C GLY A 212 -23.89 1.10 21.24
N GLU A 213 -24.66 1.26 20.17
CA GLU A 213 -24.97 0.19 19.21
C GLU A 213 -23.97 0.13 18.07
N ILE A 214 -23.74 -1.09 17.57
CA ILE A 214 -22.91 -1.38 16.40
C ILE A 214 -23.70 -0.99 15.13
N PRO A 215 -23.04 -0.48 14.06
CA PRO A 215 -21.60 -0.28 13.94
C PRO A 215 -21.11 0.99 14.65
N TYR A 216 -19.97 0.89 15.33
CA TYR A 216 -19.18 2.02 15.79
C TYR A 216 -18.53 2.69 14.58
N ILE A 217 -19.25 3.62 13.95
CA ILE A 217 -18.80 4.38 12.78
C ILE A 217 -17.85 5.51 13.20
N ASP A 218 -18.07 6.09 14.38
CA ASP A 218 -17.18 7.13 14.90
C ASP A 218 -15.84 6.54 15.33
N HIS A 219 -14.77 7.24 14.96
CA HIS A 219 -13.40 6.76 15.20
C HIS A 219 -13.11 6.53 16.68
N ASP A 220 -13.66 7.37 17.57
CA ASP A 220 -13.40 7.30 19.00
C ASP A 220 -13.99 6.04 19.63
N ASN A 221 -15.24 5.71 19.35
CA ASN A 221 -15.88 4.49 19.87
C ASN A 221 -15.29 3.25 19.21
N TYR A 222 -14.96 3.30 17.92
CA TYR A 222 -14.25 2.22 17.25
C TYR A 222 -12.91 1.90 17.97
N VAL A 223 -12.10 2.91 18.25
CA VAL A 223 -10.80 2.73 18.93
C VAL A 223 -10.98 2.26 20.37
N LYS A 224 -11.96 2.80 21.11
CA LYS A 224 -12.26 2.31 22.47
C LYS A 224 -12.66 0.84 22.45
N PHE A 225 -13.55 0.45 21.53
CA PHE A 225 -13.98 -0.93 21.36
C PHE A 225 -12.79 -1.85 21.01
N ALA A 226 -11.96 -1.49 20.03
CA ALA A 226 -10.78 -2.25 19.63
C ALA A 226 -9.79 -2.43 20.80
N ASN A 227 -9.55 -1.38 21.60
CA ASN A 227 -8.72 -1.45 22.79
C ASN A 227 -9.29 -2.40 23.86
N MET A 228 -10.61 -2.37 24.05
CA MET A 228 -11.28 -3.29 24.98
C MET A 228 -11.13 -4.74 24.51
N VAL A 229 -11.37 -5.04 23.23
CA VAL A 229 -11.13 -6.38 22.64
C VAL A 229 -9.69 -6.83 22.88
N SER A 230 -8.72 -5.96 22.58
CA SER A 230 -7.28 -6.23 22.75
C SER A 230 -6.90 -6.52 24.20
N SER A 231 -7.46 -5.78 25.15
CA SER A 231 -7.17 -5.97 26.58
C SER A 231 -7.60 -7.34 27.12
N TYR A 232 -8.50 -8.03 26.42
CA TYR A 232 -8.92 -9.41 26.72
C TYR A 232 -8.20 -10.45 25.86
N GLY A 233 -7.24 -10.05 25.03
CA GLY A 233 -6.46 -10.93 24.14
C GLY A 233 -7.12 -11.21 22.79
N GLY A 234 -8.19 -10.49 22.45
CA GLY A 234 -8.80 -10.57 21.13
C GLY A 234 -7.97 -9.80 20.11
N VAL A 235 -8.01 -10.25 18.87
CA VAL A 235 -7.44 -9.54 17.72
C VAL A 235 -8.59 -9.06 16.86
N TRP A 236 -8.53 -7.81 16.41
CA TRP A 236 -9.48 -7.24 15.45
C TRP A 236 -8.74 -7.10 14.11
N THR A 237 -8.93 -8.06 13.21
CA THR A 237 -8.43 -8.00 11.82
C THR A 237 -9.47 -8.63 10.91
#